data_AF-A0A2L0F5Y9-F1
#
_entry.id   AF-A0A2L0F5Y9-F1
#
_cell.length_a   1.000
_cell.length_b   1.000
_cell.length_c   1.000
_cell.angle_alpha   90.00
_cell.angle_beta   90.00
_cell.angle_gamma   90.00
#
_symmetry.space_group_name_H-M   'P 1'
#
loop_
_entity.id
_entity.type
_entity.pdbx_description
1 polymer ?
#
loop_
_entity_poly.entity_id
_entity_poly.type
_entity_poly.pdbx_seq_one_letter_code
_entity_poly.pdbx_strand_id
1 'polypeptide(L)'
;MDELKPRRAVVPSAPPVPLVVVAGCPAEFVAECRDAAARLGVLVRECDLRSLRVLMATSLPYAIIVMEDLYRFDPDAFDAIVRQSPASLMRIDPGEAHDPESRRLLIDAVLESAAAEPSSGIRAFSR
;
A
#
# COMPACT_ATOMS: atom_id res chain seq x y z
N MET A 1 -33.94 17.82 40.14
CA MET A 1 -32.87 16.85 39.82
C MET A 1 -32.66 16.95 38.32
N ASP A 2 -31.68 17.74 37.91
CA ASP A 2 -31.36 17.98 36.50
C ASP A 2 -30.14 17.13 36.16
N GLU A 3 -30.37 16.02 35.47
CA GLU A 3 -29.34 15.06 35.10
C GLU A 3 -28.67 15.55 33.82
N LEU A 4 -27.53 16.24 33.96
CA LEU A 4 -26.69 16.65 32.83
C LEU A 4 -26.14 15.41 32.12
N LYS A 5 -26.84 14.97 31.07
CA LYS A 5 -26.36 13.93 30.16
C LYS A 5 -25.11 14.44 29.44
N PRO A 6 -23.93 13.81 29.60
CA PRO A 6 -22.73 14.26 28.93
C PRO A 6 -22.89 14.08 27.41
N ARG A 7 -22.83 15.18 26.67
CA ARG A 7 -22.72 15.16 25.21
C ARG A 7 -21.39 14.50 24.86
N ARG A 8 -21.44 13.28 24.32
CA ARG A 8 -20.26 12.58 23.78
C ARG A 8 -19.63 13.50 22.73
N ALA A 9 -18.48 14.07 23.05
CA ALA A 9 -17.65 14.72 22.06
C ALA A 9 -17.25 13.67 21.03
N VAL A 10 -17.68 13.84 19.78
CA VAL A 10 -17.10 13.10 18.66
C VAL A 10 -15.75 13.74 18.42
N VAL A 11 -14.70 13.16 18.98
CA VAL A 11 -13.34 13.50 18.57
C VAL A 11 -13.26 13.22 17.06
N PRO A 12 -12.78 14.16 16.22
CA PRO A 12 -12.43 13.83 14.86
C PRO A 12 -11.37 12.74 14.95
N SER A 13 -11.72 11.51 14.59
CA SER A 13 -10.75 10.43 14.50
C SER A 13 -9.67 10.88 13.53
N ALA A 14 -8.41 10.81 13.94
CA ALA A 14 -7.29 11.07 13.04
C ALA A 14 -7.48 10.26 11.75
N PRO A 15 -7.14 10.80 10.57
CA PRO A 15 -7.26 10.06 9.32
C PRO A 15 -6.52 8.72 9.45
N PRO A 16 -7.07 7.63 8.88
CA PRO A 16 -6.42 6.33 8.93
C PRO A 16 -5.02 6.44 8.32
N VAL A 17 -4.04 5.80 8.96
CA VAL A 17 -2.67 5.78 8.47
C VAL A 17 -2.64 5.05 7.12
N PRO A 18 -2.09 5.65 6.04
CA PRO A 18 -2.03 5.01 4.74
C PRO A 18 -1.28 3.68 4.82
N LEU A 19 -1.81 2.64 4.16
CA LEU A 19 -1.20 1.32 4.12
C LEU A 19 -0.72 1.00 2.70
N VAL A 20 0.55 0.65 2.56
CA VAL A 20 1.13 0.06 1.35
C VAL A 20 1.48 -1.40 1.64
N VAL A 21 1.09 -2.28 0.73
CA VAL A 21 1.39 -3.71 0.81
C VAL A 21 2.45 -4.05 -0.21
N VAL A 22 3.46 -4.81 0.19
CA VAL A 22 4.55 -5.26 -0.66
C VAL A 22 4.50 -6.78 -0.70
N ALA A 23 4.36 -7.37 -1.89
CA ALA A 23 4.18 -8.81 -2.03
C ALA A 23 5.17 -9.44 -3.01
N GLY A 24 5.95 -10.39 -2.47
CA GLY A 24 6.96 -11.14 -3.23
C GLY A 24 8.18 -10.33 -3.67
N CYS A 25 8.40 -9.14 -3.11
CA CYS A 25 9.58 -8.34 -3.41
C CYS A 25 10.81 -8.80 -2.60
N PRO A 26 12.04 -8.55 -3.11
CA PRO A 26 13.27 -8.84 -2.38
C PRO A 26 13.34 -8.14 -1.02
N ALA A 27 14.07 -8.73 -0.06
CA ALA A 27 14.11 -8.23 1.31
C ALA A 27 14.70 -6.81 1.41
N GLU A 28 15.67 -6.48 0.56
CA GLU A 28 16.25 -5.15 0.43
C GLU A 28 15.21 -4.11 0.00
N PHE A 29 14.32 -4.47 -0.93
CA PHE A 29 13.24 -3.61 -1.38
C PHE A 29 12.25 -3.35 -0.26
N VAL A 30 11.86 -4.39 0.47
CA VAL A 30 10.95 -4.24 1.61
C VAL A 30 11.59 -3.38 2.71
N ALA A 31 12.88 -3.56 2.98
CA ALA A 31 13.59 -2.77 3.98
C ALA A 31 13.63 -1.27 3.61
N GLU A 32 13.92 -0.95 2.36
CA GLU A 32 13.90 0.43 1.86
C GLU A 32 12.49 1.03 1.89
N CYS A 33 11.45 0.25 1.54
CA CYS A 33 10.06 0.71 1.70
C CYS A 33 9.76 1.07 3.15
N ARG A 34 10.15 0.23 4.12
CA ARG A 34 9.88 0.48 5.54
C ARG A 34 10.61 1.72 6.05
N ASP A 35 11.87 1.91 5.65
CA ASP A 35 12.66 3.07 6.05
C ASP A 35 12.08 4.38 5.49
N ALA A 36 11.74 4.41 4.21
CA ALA A 36 11.09 5.57 3.59
C ALA A 36 9.69 5.83 4.18
N ALA A 37 8.90 4.79 4.42
CA ALA A 37 7.55 4.90 4.96
C ALA A 37 7.52 5.44 6.39
N ALA A 38 8.49 5.06 7.22
CA ALA A 38 8.62 5.57 8.57
C ALA A 38 8.79 7.10 8.61
N ARG A 39 9.46 7.68 7.59
CA ARG A 39 9.66 9.13 7.46
C ARG A 39 8.40 9.85 7.01
N LEU A 40 7.52 9.16 6.27
CA LEU A 40 6.31 9.71 5.66
C LEU A 40 5.03 9.40 6.43
N GLY A 41 5.12 8.64 7.53
CA GLY A 41 3.94 8.23 8.30
C GLY A 41 3.06 7.24 7.54
N VAL A 42 3.64 6.39 6.69
CA VAL A 42 2.96 5.34 5.93
C VAL A 42 3.25 3.99 6.58
N LEU A 43 2.25 3.10 6.65
CA LEU A 43 2.44 1.72 7.07
C LEU A 43 2.84 0.87 5.87
N VAL A 44 3.89 0.07 6.00
CA VAL A 44 4.28 -0.93 5.00
C VAL A 44 4.07 -2.32 5.58
N ARG A 45 3.27 -3.15 4.91
CA ARG A 45 3.11 -4.57 5.23
C ARG A 45 3.68 -5.44 4.12
N GLU A 46 4.50 -6.40 4.51
CA GLU A 46 5.00 -7.43 3.61
C GLU A 46 4.10 -8.66 3.72
N CYS A 47 3.77 -9.29 2.59
CA CYS A 47 3.05 -10.56 2.60
C CYS A 47 3.32 -11.39 1.33
N ASP A 48 3.10 -12.70 1.39
CA ASP A 48 3.02 -13.53 0.19
C ASP A 48 1.64 -13.41 -0.50
N LEU A 49 1.49 -14.04 -1.68
CA LEU A 49 0.25 -14.01 -2.46
C LEU A 49 -0.96 -14.62 -1.74
N ARG A 50 -0.78 -15.71 -0.97
CA ARG A 50 -1.89 -16.31 -0.22
C ARG A 50 -2.35 -15.37 0.88
N SER A 51 -1.40 -14.80 1.60
CA SER A 51 -1.65 -13.83 2.68
C SER A 51 -2.26 -12.53 2.16
N LEU A 52 -1.91 -12.10 0.93
CA LEU A 52 -2.46 -10.90 0.31
C LEU A 52 -3.99 -10.94 0.21
N ARG A 53 -4.57 -12.05 -0.28
CA ARG A 53 -6.04 -12.17 -0.38
C ARG A 53 -6.74 -11.99 0.98
N VAL A 54 -6.19 -12.59 2.03
CA VAL A 54 -6.73 -12.47 3.40
C VAL A 54 -6.58 -11.04 3.92
N LEU A 55 -5.43 -10.42 3.65
CA LEU A 55 -5.16 -9.04 4.02
C LEU A 55 -6.15 -8.07 3.35
N MET A 56 -6.48 -8.28 2.08
CA MET A 56 -7.40 -7.42 1.33
C MET A 56 -8.86 -7.55 1.80
N ALA A 57 -9.24 -8.69 2.36
CA ALA A 57 -10.55 -8.86 2.97
C ALA A 57 -10.72 -8.09 4.30
N THR A 58 -9.62 -7.68 4.92
CA THR A 58 -9.59 -7.09 6.28
C THR A 58 -8.93 -5.71 6.35
N SER A 59 -8.37 -5.23 5.24
CA SER A 59 -7.71 -3.94 5.14
C SER A 59 -7.91 -3.31 3.77
N LEU A 60 -7.80 -1.99 3.70
CA LEU A 60 -7.93 -1.20 2.48
C LEU A 60 -6.60 -0.49 2.24
N PRO A 61 -5.61 -1.13 1.59
CA PRO A 61 -4.37 -0.47 1.28
C PRO A 61 -4.58 0.60 0.21
N TYR A 62 -3.71 1.60 0.23
CA TYR A 62 -3.60 2.59 -0.81
C TYR A 62 -2.91 2.03 -2.06
N ALA A 63 -1.89 1.20 -1.86
CA ALA A 63 -1.15 0.58 -2.96
C ALA A 63 -0.70 -0.83 -2.61
N ILE A 64 -0.56 -1.65 -3.65
CA ILE A 64 0.00 -2.99 -3.60
C ILE A 64 1.16 -3.00 -4.59
N ILE A 65 2.37 -3.27 -4.10
CA ILE A 65 3.58 -3.43 -4.90
C ILE A 65 3.85 -4.92 -5.04
N VAL A 66 4.03 -5.39 -6.27
CA VAL A 66 4.31 -6.79 -6.59
C VAL A 66 5.45 -6.90 -7.58
N MET A 67 6.20 -7.99 -7.53
CA MET A 67 7.11 -8.33 -8.62
C MET A 67 6.30 -8.72 -9.87
N GLU A 68 6.75 -8.27 -11.03
CA GLU A 68 6.11 -8.56 -12.32
C GLU A 68 6.01 -10.08 -12.57
N ASP A 69 7.04 -10.85 -12.20
CA ASP A 69 7.01 -12.33 -12.34
C ASP A 69 5.92 -12.97 -11.47
N LEU A 70 5.67 -12.41 -10.28
CA LEU A 70 4.61 -12.89 -9.40
C LEU A 70 3.23 -12.51 -9.96
N TYR A 71 3.07 -11.31 -10.51
CA TYR A 71 1.85 -10.91 -11.19
C TYR A 71 1.55 -11.82 -12.38
N ARG A 72 2.55 -12.12 -13.22
CA ARG A 72 2.42 -13.00 -14.39
C ARG A 72 2.07 -14.44 -14.04
N PHE A 73 2.40 -14.90 -12.84
CA PHE A 73 2.07 -16.25 -12.38
C PHE A 73 0.55 -16.45 -12.22
N ASP A 74 -0.19 -15.44 -11.76
CA ASP A 74 -1.64 -15.50 -11.55
C ASP A 74 -2.29 -14.10 -11.71
N PRO A 75 -2.33 -13.54 -12.93
CA PRO A 75 -2.78 -12.16 -13.15
C PRO A 75 -4.26 -11.99 -12.79
N ASP A 76 -5.09 -13.00 -13.07
CA ASP A 76 -6.52 -12.98 -12.74
C ASP A 76 -6.77 -12.80 -11.24
N ALA A 77 -5.92 -13.39 -10.38
CA ALA A 77 -6.01 -13.22 -8.95
C ALA A 77 -5.72 -11.79 -8.49
N PHE A 78 -4.67 -11.18 -9.04
CA PHE A 78 -4.32 -9.80 -8.71
C PHE A 78 -5.37 -8.82 -9.24
N ASP A 79 -5.84 -9.03 -10.46
CA ASP A 79 -6.90 -8.21 -11.05
C ASP A 79 -8.22 -8.34 -10.27
N ALA A 80 -8.54 -9.54 -9.77
CA ALA A 80 -9.68 -9.74 -8.87
C ALA A 80 -9.53 -8.97 -7.55
N ILE A 81 -8.32 -8.96 -6.96
CA ILE A 81 -8.01 -8.20 -5.75
C ILE A 81 -8.18 -6.69 -5.99
N VAL A 82 -7.60 -6.18 -7.07
CA VAL A 82 -7.60 -4.74 -7.39
C VAL A 82 -9.00 -4.27 -7.77
N ARG A 83 -9.83 -5.09 -8.44
CA ARG A 83 -11.23 -4.73 -8.72
C ARG A 83 -12.06 -4.53 -7.45
N GLN A 84 -11.69 -5.17 -6.35
CA GLN A 84 -12.42 -5.13 -5.08
C GLN A 84 -11.86 -4.08 -4.11
N SER A 85 -10.74 -3.44 -4.45
CA SER A 85 -10.01 -2.51 -3.59
C SER A 85 -9.73 -1.21 -4.32
N PRO A 86 -9.81 -0.03 -3.67
CA PRO A 86 -9.37 1.22 -4.28
C PRO A 86 -7.84 1.31 -4.46
N ALA A 87 -7.09 0.26 -4.09
CA ALA A 87 -5.65 0.22 -4.13
C ALA A 87 -5.10 0.30 -5.56
N SER A 88 -4.03 1.09 -5.72
CA SER A 88 -3.23 1.06 -6.96
C SER A 88 -2.33 -0.17 -6.96
N LEU A 89 -2.31 -0.93 -8.06
CA LEU A 89 -1.37 -2.03 -8.26
C LEU A 89 -0.14 -1.53 -9.00
N MET A 90 1.01 -1.64 -8.36
CA MET A 90 2.31 -1.38 -8.96
C MET A 90 3.05 -2.68 -9.19
N ARG A 91 3.48 -2.89 -10.42
CA ARG A 91 4.29 -4.04 -10.82
C ARG A 91 5.72 -3.56 -11.01
N ILE A 92 6.66 -4.32 -10.47
CA ILE A 92 8.09 -3.99 -10.47
C ILE A 92 8.83 -5.08 -11.22
N ASP A 93 9.59 -4.70 -12.24
CA ASP A 93 10.44 -5.65 -12.94
C ASP A 93 11.64 -6.05 -12.06
N PRO A 94 12.18 -7.28 -12.22
CA PRO A 94 13.37 -7.71 -11.50
C PRO A 94 14.54 -6.72 -11.64
N GLY A 95 14.74 -6.13 -12.83
CA GLY A 95 15.79 -5.12 -13.04
C GLY A 95 15.61 -3.91 -12.14
N GLU A 96 14.40 -3.37 -12.05
CA GLU A 96 14.07 -2.18 -11.23
C GLU A 96 14.18 -2.48 -9.73
N ALA A 97 13.81 -3.68 -9.30
CA ALA A 97 13.92 -4.08 -7.89
C ALA A 97 15.38 -4.19 -7.43
N HIS A 98 16.31 -4.58 -8.32
CA HIS A 98 17.73 -4.73 -7.98
C HIS A 98 18.53 -3.43 -8.19
N ASP A 99 18.13 -2.60 -9.15
CA ASP A 99 18.74 -1.29 -9.41
C ASP A 99 18.44 -0.29 -8.26
N PRO A 100 19.45 0.18 -7.51
CA PRO A 100 19.22 1.01 -6.33
C PRO A 100 18.58 2.38 -6.64
N GLU A 101 18.89 2.99 -7.78
CA GLU A 101 18.34 4.30 -8.13
C GLU A 101 16.87 4.17 -8.54
N SER A 102 16.57 3.18 -9.38
CA SER A 102 15.21 2.86 -9.82
C SER A 102 14.35 2.46 -8.63
N ARG A 103 14.84 1.54 -7.79
CA ARG A 103 14.16 1.12 -6.57
C ARG A 103 13.81 2.30 -5.68
N ARG A 104 14.78 3.18 -5.39
CA ARG A 104 14.55 4.35 -4.56
C ARG A 104 13.48 5.28 -5.15
N LEU A 105 13.58 5.58 -6.45
CA LEU A 105 12.60 6.44 -7.13
C LEU A 105 11.18 5.86 -7.08
N LEU A 106 11.04 4.56 -7.29
CA LEU A 106 9.74 3.88 -7.27
C LEU A 106 9.15 3.86 -5.85
N ILE A 107 9.97 3.58 -4.84
CA ILE A 107 9.58 3.60 -3.43
C ILE A 107 9.12 5.00 -3.01
N ASP A 108 9.94 6.02 -3.28
CA ASP A 108 9.63 7.40 -2.94
C ASP A 108 8.31 7.84 -3.61
N ALA A 109 8.14 7.57 -4.91
CA ALA A 109 6.93 7.96 -5.65
C ALA A 109 5.63 7.33 -5.08
N VAL A 110 5.65 6.04 -4.73
CA VAL A 110 4.48 5.37 -4.16
C VAL A 110 4.16 5.89 -2.78
N LEU A 111 5.17 6.02 -1.92
CA LEU A 111 4.96 6.38 -0.53
C LEU A 111 4.59 7.85 -0.37
N GLU A 112 5.18 8.75 -1.16
CA GLU A 112 4.78 10.16 -1.22
C GLU A 112 3.33 10.29 -1.71
N SER A 113 2.93 9.51 -2.72
CA SER A 113 1.54 9.48 -3.19
C SER A 113 0.58 8.98 -2.09
N ALA A 114 0.96 7.92 -1.36
CA ALA A 114 0.18 7.39 -0.26
C ALA A 114 0.04 8.37 0.91
N ALA A 115 1.10 9.12 1.22
CA ALA A 115 1.12 10.12 2.28
C ALA A 115 0.30 11.38 1.92
N ALA A 116 0.33 11.80 0.66
CA ALA A 116 -0.36 13.00 0.19
C ALA A 116 -1.88 12.81 0.04
N GLU A 117 -2.32 11.63 -0.40
CA GLU A 117 -3.73 11.37 -0.73
C GLU A 117 -4.23 10.02 -0.19
N PRO A 118 -4.42 9.83 1.13
CA PRO A 118 -4.94 8.57 1.67
C PRO A 118 -6.34 8.17 1.16
N SER A 119 -7.02 9.03 0.40
CA SER A 119 -8.44 8.91 0.04
C SER A 119 -8.76 8.90 -1.47
N SER A 120 -7.79 9.02 -2.38
CA SER A 120 -8.11 9.17 -3.81
C SER A 120 -7.61 8.00 -4.63
N GLY A 121 -8.55 7.11 -5.00
CA GLY A 121 -8.30 5.99 -5.88
C GLY A 121 -7.93 6.43 -7.31
N ILE A 122 -7.19 5.54 -7.96
CA ILE A 122 -6.86 5.53 -9.40
C ILE A 122 -5.78 6.54 -9.80
N ARG A 123 -4.52 6.09 -9.81
CA ARG A 123 -3.48 6.65 -10.70
C ARG A 123 -2.94 5.55 -11.60
N ALA A 124 -3.17 5.70 -12.91
CA ALA A 124 -2.52 4.90 -13.94
C ALA A 124 -1.11 5.45 -14.16
N PHE A 125 -0.09 4.72 -13.76
CA PHE A 125 1.28 5.00 -14.19
C PHE A 125 1.43 4.43 -15.60
N SER A 126 1.49 5.33 -16.58
CA SER A 126 1.87 5.01 -17.96
C SER A 126 3.22 5.66 -18.26
N ARG A 127 4.16 4.85 -18.73
CA ARG A 127 5.24 5.28 -19.61
C ARG A 127 5.20 4.41 -20.85
#